data_AF-A0A0D0DRQ5-F1
#
_entry.id   AF-A0A0D0DRQ5-F1
#
_cell.length_a   1.000
_cell.length_b   1.000
_cell.length_c   1.000
_cell.angle_alpha   90.00
_cell.angle_beta   90.00
_cell.angle_gamma   90.00
#
_symmetry.space_group_name_H-M   'P 1'
#
loop_
_entity.id
_entity.type
_entity.pdbx_description
1 polymer ?
#
loop_
_entity_poly.entity_id
_entity_poly.type
_entity_poly.pdbx_seq_one_letter_code
_entity_poly.pdbx_strand_id
1 'polypeptide(L)'
;MHFNRIASEESQVLASQVPSSRHAHRGSMVLYRLANGDDLGGLPQPRTPFQNRDSVLSTSADSVFSLSYDSKYPSGPSTQRGLIPYVYDPNLDLGDGPEEDDALHDPSDDTFPQVSSGIAVRGLLNVGLLLVLIGGLLSLFIIYPVLSYMRSRDEANTVDGNTIVDGSGIPSETFVMPLLIDPDTPESAKTRTGYDNEAYTLVFSDEFNTPNRTFWPGDDPFWEASDIWYWSTDDQEWYDPGQVVTKDGYLSIVMDNIPKNGLPYRSGMLQSWNKFCFTTGYIEVSVSLPGPNQETMGYWPGAWTMGNLARPGYGATTDGVWPYSYDACDVGTFPNQTLPDGSGPASAVHSDASKSKYNFELSWLSGQRLSACTCPGEDHPGPSNSIGRGAPEIDILEVEHNKLGSGQVVSQSGQFAPFTQDYLYLNDTQDEWIVYTPNITVANSYRGSAVQQAVSALTLLPDDIFQESGAQFTTFGFEYWSNPKDPSDGYITWQTAGVPAARVGAGALGPDQGTNGTGVSQRLISLEPMSIVLNLGISPNWQTIDLTTMIFPAEMRVDYVRVYQRNGETNVGCSPDGFPTEEYINNHMDSYMDSNLTLWNYPKPKNSLVSPLMRLWSGL
;
A
#
# COMPACT_ATOMS: atom_id res chain seq x y z
N MET A 1 60.94 -60.82 -20.02
CA MET A 1 60.00 -60.42 -21.10
C MET A 1 58.69 -60.03 -20.44
N HIS A 2 58.42 -58.74 -20.25
CA HIS A 2 57.10 -58.28 -19.86
C HIS A 2 56.22 -58.25 -21.10
N PHE A 3 55.24 -59.15 -21.16
CA PHE A 3 54.12 -59.02 -22.08
C PHE A 3 53.20 -57.92 -21.53
N ASN A 4 52.99 -56.85 -22.28
CA ASN A 4 51.94 -55.88 -21.96
C ASN A 4 50.60 -56.61 -22.04
N ARG A 5 49.98 -56.85 -20.88
CA ARG A 5 48.64 -57.44 -20.79
C ARG A 5 47.62 -56.34 -21.06
N ILE A 6 47.02 -56.35 -22.24
CA ILE A 6 46.01 -55.37 -22.66
C ILE A 6 44.62 -55.99 -22.42
N ALA A 7 43.68 -55.18 -21.92
CA ALA A 7 42.28 -55.60 -21.78
C ALA A 7 41.68 -56.03 -23.14
N SER A 8 40.73 -56.97 -23.15
CA SER A 8 40.09 -57.42 -24.41
C SER A 8 39.30 -56.28 -25.05
N GLU A 9 39.16 -56.31 -26.39
CA GLU A 9 38.40 -55.29 -27.13
C GLU A 9 36.96 -55.13 -26.61
N GLU A 10 36.31 -56.21 -26.17
CA GLU A 10 34.95 -56.14 -25.61
C GLU A 10 34.86 -55.33 -24.31
N SER A 11 35.94 -55.33 -23.52
CA SER A 11 36.04 -54.52 -22.29
C SER A 11 36.15 -53.02 -22.62
N GLN A 12 36.77 -52.69 -23.75
CA GLN A 12 36.93 -51.32 -24.21
C GLN A 12 35.64 -50.76 -24.86
N VAL A 13 34.83 -51.61 -25.49
CA VAL A 13 33.56 -51.19 -26.13
C VAL A 13 32.52 -50.72 -25.10
N LEU A 14 32.46 -51.33 -23.91
CA LEU A 14 31.57 -50.88 -22.82
C LEU A 14 31.92 -49.49 -22.27
N ALA A 15 33.14 -49.02 -22.49
CA ALA A 15 33.60 -47.70 -22.08
C ALA A 15 33.27 -46.60 -23.12
N SER A 16 32.86 -46.95 -24.33
CA SER A 16 32.69 -46.02 -25.45
C SER A 16 31.29 -46.06 -26.05
N GLN A 17 30.38 -45.18 -25.59
CA GLN A 17 29.38 -44.49 -26.43
C GLN A 17 28.45 -43.63 -25.55
N VAL A 18 28.47 -42.29 -25.75
CA VAL A 18 27.35 -41.42 -26.18
C VAL A 18 27.85 -39.96 -26.11
N PRO A 19 27.78 -39.17 -27.21
CA PRO A 19 28.12 -37.76 -27.21
C PRO A 19 26.88 -36.89 -26.98
N SER A 20 26.56 -36.51 -25.74
CA SER A 20 25.68 -35.37 -25.50
C SER A 20 25.85 -34.70 -24.13
N SER A 21 25.84 -33.37 -24.17
CA SER A 21 25.71 -32.41 -23.06
C SER A 21 26.91 -32.20 -22.10
N ARG A 22 27.16 -30.92 -21.80
CA ARG A 22 28.42 -30.34 -21.28
C ARG A 22 28.60 -30.39 -19.75
N HIS A 23 27.93 -31.26 -19.00
CA HIS A 23 28.00 -31.23 -17.53
C HIS A 23 28.01 -32.63 -16.90
N ALA A 24 29.21 -33.19 -16.63
CA ALA A 24 29.53 -34.14 -15.55
C ALA A 24 30.91 -34.81 -15.81
N HIS A 25 31.87 -34.64 -14.89
CA HIS A 25 33.16 -35.35 -14.87
C HIS A 25 33.13 -36.43 -13.79
N ARG A 26 32.76 -37.67 -14.14
CA ARG A 26 32.99 -38.85 -13.28
C ARG A 26 33.37 -40.05 -14.13
N GLY A 27 34.58 -40.57 -13.92
CA GLY A 27 35.00 -41.87 -14.45
C GLY A 27 34.85 -42.95 -13.37
N SER A 28 34.42 -44.14 -13.75
CA SER A 28 34.32 -45.32 -12.87
C SER A 28 35.47 -46.30 -13.19
N MET A 29 35.96 -47.03 -12.18
CA MET A 29 37.03 -48.03 -12.34
C MET A 29 36.43 -49.44 -12.22
N VAL A 30 36.84 -50.37 -13.09
CA VAL A 30 36.48 -51.78 -13.00
C VAL A 30 37.74 -52.58 -12.73
N LEU A 31 37.78 -53.26 -11.57
CA LEU A 31 38.84 -54.19 -11.24
C LEU A 31 38.55 -55.54 -11.91
N TYR A 32 39.52 -56.10 -12.62
CA TYR A 32 39.37 -57.42 -13.22
C TYR A 32 40.62 -58.27 -12.97
N ARG A 33 40.41 -59.59 -12.84
CA ARG A 33 41.47 -60.60 -12.72
C ARG A 33 41.24 -61.64 -13.81
N LEU A 34 42.29 -62.00 -14.53
CA LEU A 34 42.23 -63.10 -15.51
C LEU A 34 42.17 -64.44 -14.76
N ALA A 35 41.26 -65.33 -15.15
CA ALA A 35 41.13 -66.65 -14.55
C ALA A 35 42.37 -67.50 -14.86
N ASN A 36 43.17 -67.81 -13.85
CA ASN A 36 44.20 -68.85 -13.92
C ASN A 36 43.60 -70.18 -13.45
N GLY A 37 44.11 -71.30 -13.99
CA GLY A 37 43.54 -72.64 -13.82
C GLY A 37 43.44 -73.18 -12.38
N ASP A 38 44.03 -72.49 -11.40
CA ASP A 38 44.06 -72.91 -10.00
C ASP A 38 43.27 -71.98 -9.04
N ASP A 39 42.53 -70.99 -9.55
CA ASP A 39 41.73 -70.04 -8.74
C ASP A 39 40.22 -70.33 -8.83
N LEU A 40 39.68 -71.13 -7.89
CA LEU A 40 38.23 -71.33 -7.69
C LEU A 40 37.65 -70.51 -6.52
N GLY A 41 38.43 -69.59 -5.96
CA GLY A 41 37.98 -68.70 -4.88
C GLY A 41 37.21 -67.50 -5.42
N GLY A 42 35.97 -67.29 -4.95
CA GLY A 42 35.19 -66.11 -5.28
C GLY A 42 35.87 -64.81 -4.81
N LEU A 43 35.69 -63.73 -5.58
CA LEU A 43 36.18 -62.41 -5.18
C LEU A 43 35.56 -62.02 -3.82
N PRO A 44 36.36 -61.62 -2.82
CA PRO A 44 35.81 -61.14 -1.55
C PRO A 44 34.93 -59.92 -1.81
N GLN A 45 33.72 -59.91 -1.25
CA GLN A 45 32.84 -58.75 -1.36
C GLN A 45 33.51 -57.52 -0.74
N PRO A 46 33.39 -56.34 -1.36
CA PRO A 46 33.85 -55.10 -0.74
C PRO A 46 33.19 -54.93 0.62
N ARG A 47 33.97 -54.66 1.67
CA ARG A 47 33.42 -54.33 2.99
C ARG A 47 32.62 -53.03 2.84
N THR A 48 31.31 -53.11 3.03
CA THR A 48 30.45 -51.92 3.07
C THR A 48 30.84 -51.07 4.30
N PRO A 49 31.22 -49.79 4.13
CA PRO A 49 31.35 -48.91 5.27
C PRO A 49 29.96 -48.68 5.89
N PHE A 50 29.93 -48.56 7.22
CA PHE A 50 28.76 -48.38 8.07
C PHE A 50 27.75 -47.31 7.59
N GLN A 51 26.50 -47.46 8.05
CA GLN A 51 25.21 -46.92 7.57
C GLN A 51 25.01 -45.40 7.42
N ASN A 52 26.04 -44.54 7.48
CA ASN A 52 25.85 -43.11 7.22
C ASN A 52 26.50 -42.71 5.90
N ARG A 53 25.78 -42.99 4.81
CA ARG A 53 26.08 -42.42 3.50
C ARG A 53 25.32 -41.10 3.37
N ASP A 54 25.89 -40.02 3.89
CA ASP A 54 25.45 -38.66 3.60
C ASP A 54 25.84 -38.31 2.16
N SER A 55 25.07 -38.81 1.19
CA SER A 55 25.08 -38.24 -0.15
C SER A 55 24.32 -36.92 -0.11
N VAL A 56 25.01 -35.86 0.32
CA VAL A 56 24.57 -34.48 0.12
C VAL A 56 24.72 -34.16 -1.36
N LEU A 57 23.64 -33.71 -1.98
CA LEU A 57 23.62 -33.18 -3.34
C LEU A 57 24.43 -31.87 -3.33
N SER A 58 25.73 -31.95 -3.62
CA SER A 58 26.60 -30.77 -3.76
C SER A 58 26.38 -30.16 -5.14
N THR A 59 25.83 -28.94 -5.17
CA THR A 59 25.69 -28.12 -6.39
C THR A 59 26.91 -27.25 -6.67
N SER A 60 27.94 -27.32 -5.84
CA SER A 60 29.24 -26.68 -6.09
C SER A 60 30.17 -27.66 -6.81
N ALA A 61 30.36 -27.42 -8.10
CA ALA A 61 31.32 -28.11 -8.94
C ALA A 61 32.74 -27.67 -8.59
N ASP A 62 33.35 -28.29 -7.57
CA ASP A 62 34.81 -28.46 -7.45
C ASP A 62 35.15 -29.32 -6.22
N SER A 63 35.55 -30.57 -6.46
CA SER A 63 36.22 -31.39 -5.46
C SER A 63 37.47 -31.98 -6.12
N VAL A 64 38.62 -31.36 -5.89
CA VAL A 64 39.92 -31.84 -6.36
C VAL A 64 40.48 -32.79 -5.31
N PHE A 65 40.48 -34.09 -5.60
CA PHE A 65 41.23 -35.09 -4.84
C PHE A 65 42.67 -35.09 -5.39
N SER A 66 43.67 -34.74 -4.58
CA SER A 66 45.07 -34.82 -4.98
C SER A 66 45.62 -36.21 -4.63
N LEU A 67 45.83 -37.06 -5.63
CA LEU A 67 46.68 -38.25 -5.49
C LEU A 67 48.14 -37.81 -5.62
N SER A 68 48.99 -38.30 -4.73
CA SER A 68 50.44 -38.07 -4.74
C SER A 68 51.08 -38.65 -6.01
N TYR A 69 52.08 -37.95 -6.55
CA TYR A 69 52.76 -38.30 -7.81
C TYR A 69 53.46 -39.67 -7.80
N ASP A 70 53.61 -40.28 -6.63
CA ASP A 70 54.29 -41.57 -6.43
C ASP A 70 53.32 -42.76 -6.27
N SER A 71 52.07 -42.59 -6.68
CA SER A 71 51.09 -43.68 -6.65
C SER A 71 51.37 -44.69 -7.78
N LYS A 72 51.41 -45.99 -7.45
CA LYS A 72 51.50 -47.11 -8.42
C LYS A 72 50.30 -47.14 -9.39
N TYR A 73 49.24 -46.41 -9.08
CA TYR A 73 48.06 -46.24 -9.92
C TYR A 73 48.23 -45.06 -10.89
N PRO A 74 47.75 -45.16 -12.13
CA PRO A 74 48.01 -44.15 -13.16
C PRO A 74 47.44 -42.77 -12.76
N SER A 75 48.33 -41.84 -12.42
CA SER A 75 48.04 -40.41 -12.27
C SER A 75 48.63 -39.65 -13.46
N GLY A 76 47.80 -39.38 -14.46
CA GLY A 76 48.17 -38.56 -15.62
C GLY A 76 46.92 -38.14 -16.40
N PRO A 77 46.95 -37.02 -17.13
CA PRO A 77 45.78 -36.49 -17.82
C PRO A 77 45.48 -37.35 -19.05
N SER A 78 44.82 -38.49 -18.86
CA SER A 78 44.32 -39.31 -19.97
C SER A 78 43.03 -38.66 -20.50
N THR A 79 43.07 -38.24 -21.76
CA THR A 79 41.94 -37.63 -22.47
C THR A 79 40.90 -38.64 -22.96
N GLN A 80 40.95 -39.88 -22.49
CA GLN A 80 39.96 -40.90 -22.80
C GLN A 80 38.87 -40.91 -21.72
N ARG A 81 37.69 -40.39 -22.08
CA ARG A 81 36.47 -40.55 -21.29
C ARG A 81 36.01 -42.00 -21.40
N GLY A 82 36.13 -42.77 -20.32
CA GLY A 82 35.68 -44.17 -20.26
C GLY A 82 36.21 -44.92 -19.04
N LEU A 83 35.62 -46.09 -18.74
CA LEU A 83 36.10 -47.02 -17.71
C LEU A 83 37.56 -47.38 -17.97
N ILE A 84 38.45 -47.23 -16.98
CA ILE A 84 39.87 -47.61 -17.09
C ILE A 84 40.04 -49.00 -16.47
N PRO A 85 40.31 -50.06 -17.26
CA PRO A 85 40.55 -51.39 -16.72
C PRO A 85 41.99 -51.50 -16.20
N TYR A 86 42.17 -51.97 -14.96
CA TYR A 86 43.47 -52.23 -14.34
C TYR A 86 43.60 -53.71 -13.90
N VAL A 87 44.78 -54.28 -14.12
CA VAL A 87 45.09 -55.68 -13.78
C VAL A 87 45.60 -55.75 -12.33
N TYR A 88 44.84 -56.41 -11.46
CA TYR A 88 45.28 -56.77 -10.11
C TYR A 88 46.06 -58.09 -10.15
N ASP A 89 47.37 -58.07 -9.81
CA ASP A 89 48.20 -59.27 -9.65
C ASP A 89 48.70 -59.37 -8.20
N PRO A 90 48.08 -60.23 -7.37
CA PRO A 90 48.37 -60.28 -5.94
C PRO A 90 49.82 -60.69 -5.62
N ASN A 91 50.53 -61.36 -6.53
CA ASN A 91 51.90 -61.79 -6.27
C ASN A 91 52.93 -60.65 -6.40
N LEU A 92 52.56 -59.52 -7.01
CA LEU A 92 53.39 -58.32 -7.14
C LEU A 92 53.16 -57.30 -6.02
N ASP A 93 52.06 -57.39 -5.28
CA ASP A 93 51.71 -56.50 -4.16
C ASP A 93 51.98 -57.16 -2.78
N LEU A 94 52.21 -58.48 -2.73
CA LEU A 94 52.54 -59.21 -1.48
C LEU A 94 54.04 -59.23 -1.14
N GLY A 95 54.88 -58.61 -1.98
CA GLY A 95 56.34 -58.60 -1.82
C GLY A 95 56.92 -57.31 -1.26
N ASP A 96 56.11 -56.26 -1.12
CA ASP A 96 56.51 -55.02 -0.46
C ASP A 96 56.41 -55.23 1.06
N GLY A 97 57.43 -54.80 1.80
CA GLY A 97 57.46 -54.90 3.26
C GLY A 97 56.32 -54.07 3.89
N PRO A 98 56.13 -54.15 5.23
CA PRO A 98 55.03 -53.46 5.90
C PRO A 98 55.01 -51.97 5.55
N GLU A 99 53.84 -51.48 5.16
CA GLU A 99 53.60 -50.08 4.79
C GLU A 99 53.52 -49.21 6.06
N GLU A 100 53.79 -47.90 5.96
CA GLU A 100 53.89 -46.99 7.12
C GLU A 100 52.58 -46.91 7.95
N ASP A 101 51.46 -47.31 7.37
CA ASP A 101 50.12 -47.32 7.95
C ASP A 101 49.64 -48.70 8.43
N ASP A 102 50.41 -49.78 8.20
CA ASP A 102 50.10 -51.12 8.73
C ASP A 102 50.06 -51.13 10.27
N ALA A 103 50.87 -50.27 10.92
CA ALA A 103 50.88 -50.08 12.37
C ALA A 103 49.56 -49.49 12.93
N LEU A 104 48.69 -48.92 12.08
CA LEU A 104 47.38 -48.40 12.50
C LEU A 104 46.29 -49.50 12.50
N HIS A 105 46.60 -50.69 11.97
CA HIS A 105 45.64 -51.75 11.72
C HIS A 105 45.99 -53.10 12.36
N ASP A 106 47.15 -53.24 13.02
CA ASP A 106 47.47 -54.37 13.90
C ASP A 106 47.16 -54.04 15.38
N PRO A 107 46.13 -54.66 15.99
CA PRO A 107 45.77 -54.42 17.39
C PRO A 107 46.71 -55.08 18.42
N SER A 108 47.81 -55.71 18.00
CA SER A 108 48.77 -56.41 18.88
C SER A 108 50.17 -55.80 18.97
N ASP A 109 50.42 -54.65 18.32
CA ASP A 109 51.71 -53.97 18.35
C ASP A 109 51.79 -52.93 19.50
N ASP A 110 52.47 -53.29 20.60
CA ASP A 110 52.66 -52.50 21.82
C ASP A 110 53.79 -51.43 21.71
N THR A 111 54.17 -51.04 20.49
CA THR A 111 55.37 -50.19 20.25
C THR A 111 55.15 -48.68 20.39
N PHE A 112 53.93 -48.19 20.65
CA PHE A 112 53.71 -46.77 20.95
C PHE A 112 53.27 -46.53 22.40
N PRO A 113 53.99 -45.69 23.17
CA PRO A 113 53.68 -45.44 24.56
C PRO A 113 52.31 -44.78 24.69
N GLN A 114 51.52 -45.23 25.67
CA GLN A 114 50.33 -44.54 26.17
C GLN A 114 50.71 -43.10 26.56
N VAL A 115 50.49 -42.13 25.67
CA VAL A 115 50.69 -40.71 25.96
C VAL A 115 49.35 -40.00 26.04
N SER A 116 48.92 -39.86 27.30
CA SER A 116 48.11 -38.82 27.92
C SER A 116 47.14 -37.98 27.08
N SER A 117 45.90 -37.98 27.56
CA SER A 117 44.90 -36.89 27.54
C SER A 117 45.47 -35.46 27.42
N GLY A 118 45.66 -34.98 26.20
CA GLY A 118 45.97 -33.58 25.90
C GLY A 118 45.03 -33.07 24.81
N ILE A 119 44.28 -32.00 25.10
CA ILE A 119 43.43 -31.35 24.10
C ILE A 119 44.34 -30.89 22.95
N ALA A 120 44.11 -31.42 21.74
CA ALA A 120 44.85 -31.00 20.57
C ALA A 120 44.66 -29.50 20.35
N VAL A 121 45.75 -28.73 20.37
CA VAL A 121 45.75 -27.26 20.22
C VAL A 121 44.97 -26.81 18.97
N ARG A 122 45.00 -27.62 17.90
CA ARG A 122 44.21 -27.40 16.68
C ARG A 122 42.70 -27.51 16.90
N GLY A 123 42.25 -28.46 17.73
CA GLY A 123 40.84 -28.60 18.10
C GLY A 123 40.34 -27.42 18.92
N LEU A 124 41.17 -26.93 19.86
CA LEU A 124 40.85 -25.75 20.66
C LEU A 124 40.73 -24.48 19.80
N LEU A 125 41.63 -24.30 18.81
CA LEU A 125 41.58 -23.16 17.89
C LEU A 125 40.36 -23.21 16.96
N ASN A 126 39.99 -24.38 16.44
CA ASN A 126 38.83 -24.52 15.56
C ASN A 126 37.51 -24.29 16.33
N VAL A 127 37.38 -24.84 17.54
CA VAL A 127 36.20 -24.58 18.39
C VAL A 127 36.17 -23.12 18.83
N GLY A 128 37.32 -22.52 19.13
CA GLY A 128 37.43 -21.09 19.45
C GLY A 128 36.96 -20.19 18.31
N LEU A 129 37.39 -20.47 17.06
CA LEU A 129 36.95 -19.71 15.89
C LEU A 129 35.44 -19.87 15.64
N LEU A 130 34.91 -21.08 15.81
CA LEU A 130 33.48 -21.36 15.66
C LEU A 130 32.65 -20.56 16.68
N LEU A 131 33.10 -20.51 17.94
CA LEU A 131 32.44 -19.73 19.00
C LEU A 131 32.49 -18.22 18.72
N VAL A 132 33.58 -17.71 18.16
CA VAL A 132 33.68 -16.30 17.74
C VAL A 132 32.72 -16.01 16.59
N LEU A 133 32.60 -16.91 15.61
CA LEU A 133 31.67 -16.76 14.49
C LEU A 133 30.20 -16.77 14.94
N ILE A 134 29.84 -17.73 15.79
CA ILE A 134 28.50 -17.80 16.39
C ILE A 134 28.23 -16.55 17.24
N GLY A 135 29.20 -16.13 18.06
CA GLY A 135 29.11 -14.90 18.84
C GLY A 135 28.91 -13.66 17.98
N GLY A 136 29.60 -13.56 16.83
CA GLY A 136 29.43 -12.49 15.85
C GLY A 136 28.03 -12.49 15.22
N LEU A 137 27.52 -13.66 14.83
CA LEU A 137 26.16 -13.80 14.28
C LEU A 137 25.08 -13.46 15.31
N LEU A 138 25.19 -13.98 16.54
CA LEU A 138 24.27 -13.63 17.63
C LEU A 138 24.36 -12.14 17.98
N SER A 139 25.56 -11.55 17.92
CA SER A 139 25.74 -10.12 18.13
C SER A 139 25.05 -9.29 17.05
N LEU A 140 25.16 -9.68 15.78
CA LEU A 140 24.58 -8.96 14.65
C LEU A 140 23.06 -9.11 14.56
N PHE A 141 22.54 -10.31 14.80
CA PHE A 141 21.13 -10.64 14.54
C PHE A 141 20.25 -10.68 15.79
N ILE A 142 20.81 -10.69 17.00
CA ILE A 142 20.03 -10.69 18.26
C ILE A 142 20.43 -9.52 19.15
N ILE A 143 21.72 -9.38 19.49
CA ILE A 143 22.16 -8.37 20.47
C ILE A 143 22.04 -6.96 19.89
N TYR A 144 22.43 -6.75 18.62
CA TYR A 144 22.37 -5.44 17.97
C TYR A 144 20.94 -4.91 17.83
N PRO A 145 19.94 -5.69 17.35
CA PRO A 145 18.55 -5.26 17.33
C PRO A 145 17.99 -4.95 18.73
N VAL A 146 18.30 -5.78 19.74
CA VAL A 146 17.81 -5.57 21.12
C VAL A 146 18.44 -4.34 21.77
N LEU A 147 19.75 -4.14 21.64
CA LEU A 147 20.41 -2.94 22.16
C LEU A 147 19.98 -1.68 21.40
N SER A 148 19.76 -1.76 20.09
CA SER A 148 19.20 -0.68 19.28
C SER A 148 17.81 -0.29 19.79
N TYR A 149 16.94 -1.28 20.04
CA TYR A 149 15.60 -1.06 20.57
C TYR A 149 15.58 -0.51 22.01
N MET A 150 16.49 -0.95 22.88
CA MET A 150 16.60 -0.41 24.23
C MET A 150 17.14 1.02 24.22
N ARG A 151 18.14 1.30 23.39
CA ARG A 151 18.70 2.65 23.25
C ARG A 151 17.69 3.63 22.66
N SER A 152 16.92 3.22 21.66
CA SER A 152 15.86 4.06 21.10
C SER A 152 14.74 4.34 22.10
N ARG A 153 14.44 3.41 23.02
CA ARG A 153 13.50 3.67 24.13
C ARG A 153 14.04 4.65 25.17
N ASP A 154 15.32 4.58 25.51
CA ASP A 154 15.93 5.52 26.45
C ASP A 154 16.08 6.92 25.83
N GLU A 155 16.37 7.00 24.53
CA GLU A 155 16.35 8.26 23.75
C GLU A 155 14.93 8.83 23.63
N ALA A 156 13.90 8.00 23.42
CA ALA A 156 12.50 8.45 23.42
C ALA A 156 12.02 9.01 24.77
N ASN A 157 12.53 8.49 25.90
CA ASN A 157 12.18 8.97 27.24
C ASN A 157 13.01 10.19 27.71
N THR A 158 14.06 10.59 26.98
CA THR A 158 14.88 11.78 27.29
C THR A 158 14.57 13.00 26.42
N VAL A 159 13.71 12.86 25.41
CA VAL A 159 13.25 13.95 24.53
C VAL A 159 12.11 14.79 25.14
N ASP A 160 11.60 14.42 26.32
CA ASP A 160 10.58 15.19 27.06
C ASP A 160 11.14 16.44 27.80
N GLY A 161 12.32 16.94 27.39
CA GLY A 161 13.03 18.04 28.04
C GLY A 161 13.72 18.98 27.05
N ASN A 162 12.95 19.84 26.40
CA ASN A 162 13.43 20.94 25.55
C ASN A 162 14.51 21.83 26.21
N THR A 163 15.61 22.14 25.51
CA THR A 163 16.04 23.50 25.09
C THR A 163 17.44 23.52 24.44
N ILE A 164 17.62 24.48 23.53
CA ILE A 164 18.58 24.58 22.43
C ILE A 164 19.87 25.34 22.82
N VAL A 165 20.93 25.12 22.02
CA VAL A 165 22.04 26.04 21.64
C VAL A 165 23.39 25.78 22.34
N ASP A 166 24.41 25.37 21.57
CA ASP A 166 25.72 26.07 21.49
C ASP A 166 26.69 25.44 20.45
N GLY A 167 27.16 26.27 19.49
CA GLY A 167 28.62 26.44 19.37
C GLY A 167 29.41 26.15 18.07
N SER A 168 28.87 25.70 16.93
CA SER A 168 29.75 25.37 15.77
C SER A 168 29.28 25.77 14.35
N GLY A 169 28.11 26.38 14.18
CA GLY A 169 27.78 27.08 12.93
C GLY A 169 27.72 26.24 11.65
N ILE A 170 27.55 24.93 11.74
CA ILE A 170 27.16 24.06 10.62
C ILE A 170 25.99 23.21 11.13
N PRO A 171 24.76 23.40 10.65
CA PRO A 171 23.72 22.41 10.88
C PRO A 171 24.18 21.11 10.20
N SER A 172 24.33 20.04 10.98
CA SER A 172 24.12 18.72 10.41
C SER A 172 22.76 18.71 9.70
N GLU A 173 22.57 17.85 8.70
CA GLU A 173 21.24 17.54 8.14
C GLU A 173 20.38 16.88 9.22
N THR A 174 19.96 17.72 10.14
CA THR A 174 19.21 17.42 11.34
C THR A 174 17.79 17.65 10.92
N PHE A 175 17.00 16.59 10.87
CA PHE A 175 15.57 16.58 10.66
C PHE A 175 14.93 17.89 11.15
N VAL A 176 14.70 18.83 10.22
CA VAL A 176 13.97 20.05 10.50
C VAL A 176 12.52 19.65 10.39
N MET A 177 11.78 19.73 11.49
CA MET A 177 10.32 19.58 11.45
C MET A 177 9.80 20.58 10.42
N PRO A 178 9.22 20.14 9.30
CA PRO A 178 8.74 21.06 8.29
C PRO A 178 7.61 21.90 8.88
N LEU A 179 7.57 23.15 8.46
CA LEU A 179 6.54 24.09 8.85
C LEU A 179 5.25 23.73 8.13
N LEU A 180 4.10 24.08 8.72
CA LEU A 180 2.81 23.94 8.03
C LEU A 180 2.78 24.72 6.72
N ILE A 181 3.43 25.89 6.69
CA ILE A 181 3.61 26.70 5.48
C ILE A 181 5.00 26.43 4.95
N ASP A 182 5.09 25.83 3.76
CA ASP A 182 6.34 25.62 3.05
C ASP A 182 7.13 26.95 2.92
N PRO A 183 8.40 27.01 3.34
CA PRO A 183 9.25 28.19 3.17
C PRO A 183 9.37 28.70 1.74
N ASP A 184 9.20 27.82 0.74
CA ASP A 184 9.26 28.16 -0.68
C ASP A 184 7.94 28.77 -1.20
N THR A 185 6.87 28.78 -0.38
CA THR A 185 5.60 29.39 -0.79
C THR A 185 5.76 30.90 -1.03
N PRO A 186 5.40 31.40 -2.22
CA PRO A 186 5.57 32.80 -2.56
C PRO A 186 4.71 33.71 -1.67
N GLU A 187 5.22 34.89 -1.33
CA GLU A 187 4.52 35.84 -0.46
C GLU A 187 3.13 36.23 -0.99
N SER A 188 2.97 36.29 -2.32
CA SER A 188 1.68 36.57 -2.97
C SER A 188 0.61 35.50 -2.73
N ALA A 189 1.01 34.27 -2.36
CA ALA A 189 0.12 33.15 -2.09
C ALA A 189 -0.20 33.00 -0.60
N LYS A 190 0.28 33.88 0.30
CA LYS A 190 0.01 33.75 1.74
C LYS A 190 -1.37 34.27 2.16
N THR A 191 -2.02 35.03 1.30
CA THR A 191 -3.34 35.61 1.55
C THR A 191 -4.16 35.59 0.29
N ARG A 192 -5.48 35.42 0.43
CA ARG A 192 -6.44 35.55 -0.67
C ARG A 192 -7.76 36.14 -0.19
N THR A 193 -8.58 36.57 -1.14
CA THR A 193 -10.00 36.85 -0.90
C THR A 193 -10.80 35.65 -1.41
N GLY A 194 -11.69 35.13 -0.56
CA GLY A 194 -12.57 34.03 -0.91
C GLY A 194 -13.64 34.45 -1.93
N TYR A 195 -14.33 33.46 -2.50
CA TYR A 195 -15.49 33.69 -3.36
C TYR A 195 -16.72 34.19 -2.57
N ASP A 196 -16.71 33.98 -1.25
CA ASP A 196 -17.59 34.62 -0.27
C ASP A 196 -17.27 36.09 0.04
N ASN A 197 -16.18 36.64 -0.52
CA ASN A 197 -15.63 37.97 -0.24
C ASN A 197 -14.99 38.15 1.14
N GLU A 198 -14.73 37.07 1.88
CA GLU A 198 -14.00 37.11 3.14
C GLU A 198 -12.48 37.08 2.91
N ALA A 199 -11.72 37.54 3.91
CA ALA A 199 -10.26 37.49 3.87
C ALA A 199 -9.75 36.16 4.42
N TYR A 200 -8.86 35.50 3.66
CA TYR A 200 -8.28 34.20 4.00
C TYR A 200 -6.77 34.29 4.13
N THR A 201 -6.23 33.55 5.09
CA THR A 201 -4.80 33.38 5.31
C THR A 201 -4.42 31.92 5.03
N LEU A 202 -3.25 31.73 4.40
CA LEU A 202 -2.67 30.42 4.17
C LEU A 202 -2.34 29.75 5.52
N VAL A 203 -2.81 28.52 5.70
CA VAL A 203 -2.61 27.73 6.93
C VAL A 203 -1.79 26.47 6.69
N PHE A 204 -1.72 26.01 5.44
CA PHE A 204 -0.86 24.92 5.03
C PHE A 204 -0.45 25.06 3.57
N SER A 205 0.79 24.70 3.25
CA SER A 205 1.26 24.56 1.89
C SER A 205 2.36 23.51 1.78
N ASP A 206 2.40 22.86 0.62
CA ASP A 206 3.53 22.06 0.17
C ASP A 206 3.78 22.41 -1.30
N GLU A 207 4.94 22.96 -1.61
CA GLU A 207 5.35 23.37 -2.96
C GLU A 207 6.20 22.29 -3.65
N PHE A 208 6.47 21.17 -2.97
CA PHE A 208 7.19 20.00 -3.51
C PHE A 208 8.56 20.30 -4.16
N ASN A 209 9.17 21.44 -3.85
CA ASN A 209 10.41 21.92 -4.46
C ASN A 209 11.65 21.13 -4.04
N THR A 210 11.61 20.47 -2.88
CA THR A 210 12.70 19.61 -2.41
C THR A 210 12.70 18.31 -3.20
N PRO A 211 13.71 18.01 -4.03
CA PRO A 211 13.72 16.82 -4.89
C PRO A 211 14.00 15.54 -4.09
N ASN A 212 13.53 14.40 -4.63
CA ASN A 212 13.71 13.06 -4.09
C ASN A 212 13.12 12.84 -2.69
N ARG A 213 12.09 13.61 -2.30
CA ARG A 213 11.27 13.23 -1.14
C ARG A 213 10.59 11.90 -1.44
N THR A 214 10.62 11.03 -0.46
CA THR A 214 9.88 9.78 -0.45
C THR A 214 8.71 9.90 0.51
N PHE A 215 7.70 9.06 0.28
CA PHE A 215 6.46 9.08 1.05
C PHE A 215 6.14 7.69 1.59
N TRP A 216 7.15 6.86 1.88
CA TRP A 216 6.92 5.60 2.58
C TRP A 216 6.35 5.88 3.98
N PRO A 217 5.70 4.90 4.62
CA PRO A 217 5.18 5.06 5.96
C PRO A 217 6.23 5.60 6.94
N GLY A 218 5.98 6.81 7.45
CA GLY A 218 6.86 7.51 8.39
C GLY A 218 7.94 8.42 7.78
N ASP A 219 8.11 8.47 6.46
CA ASP A 219 9.14 9.30 5.81
C ASP A 219 8.79 10.79 5.81
N ASP A 220 7.49 11.11 5.67
CA ASP A 220 6.99 12.47 5.58
C ASP A 220 5.98 12.76 6.71
N PRO A 221 6.04 13.93 7.37
CA PRO A 221 5.17 14.25 8.49
C PRO A 221 3.76 14.64 8.08
N PHE A 222 3.53 15.07 6.84
CA PHE A 222 2.21 15.50 6.35
C PHE A 222 1.59 14.51 5.39
N TRP A 223 2.40 13.72 4.70
CA TRP A 223 1.96 12.82 3.64
C TRP A 223 2.41 11.36 3.87
N GLU A 224 1.63 10.41 3.38
CA GLU A 224 1.97 8.99 3.29
C GLU A 224 1.41 8.39 2.01
N ALA A 225 2.25 7.70 1.25
CA ALA A 225 1.83 6.97 0.07
C ALA A 225 1.34 5.57 0.46
N SER A 226 0.26 5.13 -0.17
CA SER A 226 -0.41 3.87 0.15
C SER A 226 0.22 2.69 -0.58
N ASP A 227 0.23 1.52 0.07
CA ASP A 227 0.61 0.22 -0.53
C ASP A 227 -0.60 -0.74 -0.53
N ILE A 228 -1.56 -0.51 -1.44
CA ILE A 228 -2.88 -1.17 -1.42
C ILE A 228 -3.43 -1.43 -2.83
N TRP A 229 -4.39 -2.36 -2.93
CA TRP A 229 -5.34 -2.39 -4.04
C TRP A 229 -6.65 -1.73 -3.62
N TYR A 230 -7.08 -0.72 -4.36
CA TYR A 230 -8.35 -0.01 -4.09
C TYR A 230 -9.51 -0.75 -4.77
N TRP A 231 -9.94 -1.84 -4.14
CA TRP A 231 -10.96 -2.74 -4.67
C TRP A 231 -12.35 -2.09 -4.81
N SER A 232 -12.65 -1.03 -4.04
CA SER A 232 -13.99 -0.42 -3.99
C SER A 232 -14.43 0.15 -5.33
N THR A 233 -13.48 0.54 -6.17
CA THR A 233 -13.69 1.07 -7.52
C THR A 233 -13.22 0.10 -8.60
N ASP A 234 -12.77 -1.11 -8.25
CA ASP A 234 -12.20 -2.10 -9.19
C ASP A 234 -11.00 -1.54 -9.98
N ASP A 235 -10.13 -0.82 -9.28
CA ASP A 235 -8.91 -0.24 -9.82
C ASP A 235 -8.04 -1.34 -10.45
N GLN A 236 -7.47 -1.06 -11.61
CA GLN A 236 -6.63 -2.02 -12.36
C GLN A 236 -5.15 -1.92 -11.98
N GLU A 237 -4.82 -1.04 -11.05
CA GLU A 237 -3.50 -0.77 -10.53
C GLU A 237 -3.37 -1.13 -9.05
N TRP A 238 -2.15 -1.51 -8.67
CA TRP A 238 -1.73 -1.51 -7.29
C TRP A 238 -1.12 -0.15 -6.94
N TYR A 239 -1.62 0.54 -5.91
CA TYR A 239 -0.98 1.74 -5.38
C TYR A 239 0.30 1.35 -4.64
N ASP A 240 1.43 1.90 -5.05
CA ASP A 240 2.78 1.58 -4.59
C ASP A 240 3.49 2.88 -4.16
N PRO A 241 4.05 2.96 -2.93
CA PRO A 241 4.77 4.15 -2.49
C PRO A 241 5.96 4.53 -3.39
N GLY A 242 6.56 3.55 -4.08
CA GLY A 242 7.63 3.77 -5.06
C GLY A 242 7.19 4.45 -6.36
N GLN A 243 5.91 4.79 -6.51
CA GLN A 243 5.37 5.57 -7.62
C GLN A 243 5.11 7.03 -7.28
N VAL A 244 5.42 7.45 -6.04
CA VAL A 244 5.23 8.82 -5.56
C VAL A 244 6.56 9.38 -5.09
N VAL A 245 7.06 10.40 -5.79
CA VAL A 245 8.32 11.08 -5.46
C VAL A 245 8.24 12.55 -5.84
N THR A 246 9.04 13.42 -5.23
CA THR A 246 9.23 14.78 -5.75
C THR A 246 10.42 14.83 -6.71
N LYS A 247 10.27 15.57 -7.81
CA LYS A 247 11.37 15.84 -8.76
C LYS A 247 11.05 17.10 -9.55
N ASP A 248 12.09 17.78 -10.03
CA ASP A 248 11.95 18.93 -10.94
C ASP A 248 10.98 20.03 -10.46
N GLY A 249 10.83 20.21 -9.15
CA GLY A 249 9.95 21.22 -8.54
C GLY A 249 8.49 20.81 -8.39
N TYR A 250 8.15 19.53 -8.52
CA TYR A 250 6.77 19.05 -8.37
C TYR A 250 6.71 17.64 -7.75
N LEU A 251 5.54 17.28 -7.22
CA LEU A 251 5.19 15.90 -6.85
C LEU A 251 4.81 15.11 -8.11
N SER A 252 5.52 14.01 -8.34
CA SER A 252 5.34 13.08 -9.46
C SER A 252 4.61 11.83 -8.98
N ILE A 253 3.40 11.60 -9.47
CA ILE A 253 2.67 10.33 -9.31
C ILE A 253 2.67 9.61 -10.66
N VAL A 254 3.32 8.45 -10.72
CA VAL A 254 3.54 7.71 -11.97
C VAL A 254 2.67 6.46 -12.00
N MET A 255 2.09 6.18 -13.17
CA MET A 255 1.47 4.90 -13.48
C MET A 255 2.27 4.16 -14.55
N ASP A 256 2.69 2.95 -14.22
CA ASP A 256 3.42 2.05 -15.11
C ASP A 256 2.57 0.84 -15.50
N ASN A 257 2.74 0.36 -16.74
CA ASN A 257 2.27 -0.96 -17.17
C ASN A 257 3.25 -2.05 -16.74
N ILE A 258 3.45 -2.16 -15.43
CA ILE A 258 4.27 -3.16 -14.77
C ILE A 258 3.38 -3.92 -13.78
N PRO A 259 3.18 -5.24 -14.00
CA PRO A 259 2.33 -6.02 -13.12
C PRO A 259 2.83 -6.03 -11.67
N LYS A 260 1.93 -5.79 -10.72
CA LYS A 260 2.20 -5.88 -9.27
C LYS A 260 1.02 -6.54 -8.56
N ASN A 261 1.32 -7.48 -7.67
CA ASN A 261 0.34 -8.16 -6.80
C ASN A 261 -0.91 -8.72 -7.53
N GLY A 262 -0.75 -9.16 -8.78
CA GLY A 262 -1.83 -9.74 -9.59
C GLY A 262 -2.62 -8.74 -10.45
N LEU A 263 -2.29 -7.45 -10.37
CA LEU A 263 -2.87 -6.39 -11.19
C LEU A 263 -1.92 -5.99 -12.33
N PRO A 264 -2.44 -5.55 -13.49
CA PRO A 264 -1.63 -5.20 -14.66
C PRO A 264 -0.78 -3.94 -14.50
N TYR A 265 -1.22 -2.99 -13.67
CA TYR A 265 -0.55 -1.71 -13.48
C TYR A 265 -0.05 -1.53 -12.04
N ARG A 266 0.89 -0.60 -11.87
CA ARG A 266 1.20 0.00 -10.57
C ARG A 266 1.08 1.52 -10.69
N SER A 267 0.60 2.17 -9.64
CA SER A 267 0.44 3.64 -9.59
C SER A 267 0.70 4.17 -8.18
N GLY A 268 0.40 5.45 -7.91
CA GLY A 268 0.55 6.05 -6.59
C GLY A 268 -0.73 6.71 -6.07
N MET A 269 -0.93 6.61 -4.75
CA MET A 269 -1.94 7.34 -3.98
C MET A 269 -1.25 7.92 -2.74
N LEU A 270 -1.28 9.24 -2.61
CA LEU A 270 -0.73 10.00 -1.49
C LEU A 270 -1.89 10.49 -0.61
N GLN A 271 -1.79 10.28 0.70
CA GLN A 271 -2.81 10.67 1.68
C GLN A 271 -2.18 11.54 2.77
N SER A 272 -2.93 12.53 3.26
CA SER A 272 -2.59 13.26 4.49
C SER A 272 -3.34 12.72 5.73
N TRP A 273 -3.97 11.54 5.59
CA TRP A 273 -4.82 10.93 6.61
C TRP A 273 -4.10 10.85 7.96
N ASN A 274 -4.77 11.34 9.00
CA ASN A 274 -4.27 11.41 10.37
C ASN A 274 -2.90 12.10 10.54
N LYS A 275 -2.47 12.90 9.57
CA LYS A 275 -1.25 13.72 9.60
C LYS A 275 -1.58 15.20 9.50
N PHE A 276 -2.14 15.61 8.36
CA PHE A 276 -2.66 16.95 8.15
C PHE A 276 -4.15 16.88 7.80
N CYS A 277 -4.95 17.61 8.57
CA CYS A 277 -6.37 17.78 8.31
C CYS A 277 -6.76 19.24 8.57
N PHE A 278 -7.90 19.64 8.01
CA PHE A 278 -8.44 20.98 8.17
C PHE A 278 -9.97 20.95 8.18
N THR A 279 -10.58 21.98 8.74
CA THR A 279 -12.04 22.18 8.73
C THR A 279 -12.39 23.51 8.11
N THR A 280 -13.36 23.53 7.19
CA THR A 280 -13.72 24.70 6.37
C THR A 280 -12.53 25.34 5.65
N GLY A 281 -12.81 26.33 4.82
CA GLY A 281 -11.79 27.13 4.17
C GLY A 281 -11.72 26.88 2.67
N TYR A 282 -10.56 27.18 2.11
CA TYR A 282 -10.29 27.04 0.69
C TYR A 282 -9.06 26.16 0.48
N ILE A 283 -9.18 25.15 -0.39
CA ILE A 283 -8.07 24.31 -0.82
C ILE A 283 -7.89 24.44 -2.33
N GLU A 284 -6.63 24.49 -2.76
CA GLU A 284 -6.26 24.40 -4.17
C GLU A 284 -5.05 23.51 -4.40
N VAL A 285 -5.07 22.85 -5.55
CA VAL A 285 -3.99 22.03 -6.09
C VAL A 285 -3.68 22.48 -7.51
N SER A 286 -2.40 22.58 -7.85
CA SER A 286 -1.94 22.96 -9.19
C SER A 286 -1.41 21.72 -9.89
N VAL A 287 -2.09 21.26 -10.95
CA VAL A 287 -1.82 19.95 -11.56
C VAL A 287 -1.61 20.01 -13.07
N SER A 288 -0.77 19.11 -13.57
CA SER A 288 -0.69 18.73 -14.98
C SER A 288 -1.03 17.25 -15.11
N LEU A 289 -1.82 16.93 -16.14
CA LEU A 289 -2.49 15.64 -16.25
C LEU A 289 -1.71 14.63 -17.12
N PRO A 290 -1.84 13.32 -16.85
CA PRO A 290 -1.21 12.27 -17.63
C PRO A 290 -1.84 12.13 -19.01
N GLY A 291 -1.06 11.55 -19.94
CA GLY A 291 -1.54 11.17 -21.27
C GLY A 291 -1.04 12.10 -22.37
N PRO A 292 -1.16 11.66 -23.64
CA PRO A 292 -0.69 12.44 -24.78
C PRO A 292 -1.48 13.73 -24.99
N ASN A 293 -2.81 13.71 -24.79
CA ASN A 293 -3.71 14.84 -25.07
C ASN A 293 -5.12 14.60 -24.50
N GLN A 294 -6.04 15.51 -24.81
CA GLN A 294 -7.42 15.53 -24.31
C GLN A 294 -8.31 14.38 -24.80
N GLU A 295 -7.86 13.56 -25.75
CA GLU A 295 -8.62 12.40 -26.25
C GLU A 295 -8.20 11.09 -25.56
N THR A 296 -7.33 11.14 -24.56
CA THR A 296 -6.96 9.97 -23.78
C THR A 296 -8.15 9.46 -22.96
N MET A 297 -8.40 8.14 -23.02
CA MET A 297 -9.51 7.48 -22.34
C MET A 297 -9.01 6.37 -21.42
N GLY A 298 -9.08 6.57 -20.11
CA GLY A 298 -8.78 5.53 -19.12
C GLY A 298 -8.18 6.04 -17.82
N TYR A 299 -7.20 6.96 -17.89
CA TYR A 299 -6.60 7.53 -16.66
C TYR A 299 -7.64 8.31 -15.85
N TRP A 300 -7.63 8.08 -14.55
CA TRP A 300 -8.46 8.73 -13.56
C TRP A 300 -7.58 9.41 -12.52
N PRO A 301 -6.94 10.55 -12.87
CA PRO A 301 -6.27 11.39 -11.88
C PRO A 301 -7.31 12.03 -10.96
N GLY A 302 -7.04 11.97 -9.66
CA GLY A 302 -7.91 12.43 -8.59
C GLY A 302 -7.16 13.32 -7.60
N ALA A 303 -7.81 14.40 -7.17
CA ALA A 303 -7.48 15.13 -5.96
C ALA A 303 -8.77 15.41 -5.20
N TRP A 304 -8.84 15.01 -3.95
CA TRP A 304 -10.09 14.99 -3.20
C TRP A 304 -9.81 15.00 -1.70
N THR A 305 -10.88 15.13 -0.92
CA THR A 305 -10.81 15.17 0.53
C THR A 305 -11.83 14.24 1.17
N MET A 306 -11.47 13.63 2.30
CA MET A 306 -12.36 12.75 3.06
C MET A 306 -12.25 13.02 4.56
N GLY A 307 -13.37 12.96 5.28
CA GLY A 307 -13.40 13.10 6.74
C GLY A 307 -12.53 12.06 7.45
N ASN A 308 -11.76 12.50 8.45
CA ASN A 308 -10.66 11.74 9.04
C ASN A 308 -11.06 10.45 9.78
N LEU A 309 -12.36 10.26 10.06
CA LEU A 309 -12.88 9.03 10.67
C LEU A 309 -12.83 7.81 9.74
N ALA A 310 -12.60 8.00 8.44
CA ALA A 310 -12.31 6.92 7.51
C ALA A 310 -10.96 7.13 6.83
N ARG A 311 -10.36 6.03 6.38
CA ARG A 311 -9.12 6.02 5.60
C ARG A 311 -9.40 5.45 4.21
N PRO A 312 -9.15 6.21 3.13
CA PRO A 312 -9.38 5.75 1.76
C PRO A 312 -8.66 4.43 1.46
N GLY A 313 -9.39 3.46 0.91
CA GLY A 313 -8.88 2.12 0.61
C GLY A 313 -8.95 1.11 1.77
N TYR A 314 -9.38 1.54 2.97
CA TYR A 314 -9.55 0.68 4.15
C TYR A 314 -11.04 0.50 4.45
N GLY A 315 -11.65 -0.51 3.83
CA GLY A 315 -13.11 -0.70 3.77
C GLY A 315 -13.81 -0.81 5.13
N ALA A 316 -13.16 -1.40 6.13
CA ALA A 316 -13.70 -1.45 7.48
C ALA A 316 -13.99 -0.05 8.05
N THR A 317 -13.12 0.92 7.77
CA THR A 317 -13.24 2.28 8.30
C THR A 317 -14.37 3.06 7.64
N THR A 318 -14.66 2.78 6.36
CA THR A 318 -15.72 3.45 5.59
C THR A 318 -17.11 2.84 5.84
N ASP A 319 -17.20 1.59 6.30
CA ASP A 319 -18.46 0.89 6.59
C ASP A 319 -19.33 1.66 7.60
N GLY A 320 -20.44 2.22 7.10
CA GLY A 320 -21.40 3.02 7.86
C GLY A 320 -20.90 4.41 8.27
N VAL A 321 -19.78 4.88 7.70
CA VAL A 321 -19.19 6.20 7.99
C VAL A 321 -19.11 7.04 6.73
N TRP A 322 -18.68 6.46 5.61
CA TRP A 322 -18.73 7.12 4.31
C TRP A 322 -20.07 6.80 3.60
N PRO A 323 -20.68 7.74 2.87
CA PRO A 323 -20.35 9.16 2.74
C PRO A 323 -21.23 10.02 3.68
N TYR A 324 -21.44 9.61 4.93
CA TYR A 324 -22.40 10.28 5.82
C TYR A 324 -21.93 11.70 6.18
N SER A 325 -22.84 12.65 6.02
CA SER A 325 -22.73 14.02 6.53
C SER A 325 -24.06 14.41 7.19
N TYR A 326 -24.30 13.84 8.37
CA TYR A 326 -25.64 13.79 8.94
C TYR A 326 -25.65 13.77 10.46
N ASP A 327 -26.40 14.71 11.04
CA ASP A 327 -26.54 14.90 12.49
C ASP A 327 -28.02 14.94 12.89
N ALA A 328 -28.78 13.94 12.44
CA ALA A 328 -30.18 13.79 12.81
C ALA A 328 -30.47 12.37 13.26
N CYS A 329 -31.42 12.24 14.18
CA CYS A 329 -31.86 10.94 14.69
C CYS A 329 -33.22 10.54 14.10
N ASP A 330 -33.18 9.95 12.90
CA ASP A 330 -34.35 9.46 12.17
C ASP A 330 -34.00 8.23 11.31
N VAL A 331 -34.89 7.86 10.38
CA VAL A 331 -34.76 6.69 9.48
C VAL A 331 -33.50 6.74 8.60
N GLY A 332 -32.95 7.94 8.35
CA GLY A 332 -31.70 8.12 7.61
C GLY A 332 -30.51 7.40 8.24
N THR A 333 -30.57 7.15 9.55
CA THR A 333 -29.51 6.44 10.30
C THR A 333 -29.58 4.92 10.15
N PHE A 334 -30.67 4.38 9.59
CA PHE A 334 -30.91 2.93 9.55
C PHE A 334 -30.30 2.29 8.30
N PRO A 335 -29.97 0.98 8.36
CA PRO A 335 -29.61 0.22 7.17
C PRO A 335 -30.64 0.40 6.05
N ASN A 336 -30.14 0.66 4.84
CA ASN A 336 -30.94 0.89 3.64
C ASN A 336 -31.98 2.03 3.74
N GLN A 337 -31.94 2.87 4.78
CA GLN A 337 -33.01 3.83 5.11
C GLN A 337 -34.38 3.16 5.30
N THR A 338 -34.38 1.96 5.88
CA THR A 338 -35.58 1.16 6.15
C THR A 338 -35.69 0.78 7.62
N LEU A 339 -36.91 0.57 8.10
CA LEU A 339 -37.20 0.06 9.44
C LEU A 339 -36.71 -1.40 9.60
N PRO A 340 -36.53 -1.89 10.84
CA PRO A 340 -36.03 -3.25 11.07
C PRO A 340 -36.87 -4.40 10.48
N ASP A 341 -38.15 -4.15 10.18
CA ASP A 341 -39.03 -5.12 9.51
C ASP A 341 -38.97 -5.05 7.97
N GLY A 342 -38.06 -4.23 7.43
CA GLY A 342 -37.89 -3.97 6.00
C GLY A 342 -38.93 -3.02 5.40
N SER A 343 -39.87 -2.51 6.20
CA SER A 343 -40.78 -1.46 5.78
C SER A 343 -40.11 -0.09 5.86
N GLY A 344 -40.67 0.92 5.23
CA GLY A 344 -40.11 2.26 5.25
C GLY A 344 -40.83 3.18 4.27
N PRO A 345 -40.31 4.39 4.08
CA PRO A 345 -40.76 5.27 3.01
C PRO A 345 -40.75 4.54 1.66
N ALA A 346 -41.80 4.71 0.86
CA ALA A 346 -41.94 3.98 -0.40
C ALA A 346 -40.76 4.23 -1.35
N SER A 347 -40.23 5.46 -1.33
CA SER A 347 -39.05 5.89 -2.08
C SER A 347 -37.73 5.28 -1.60
N ALA A 348 -37.66 4.83 -0.34
CA ALA A 348 -36.51 4.09 0.17
C ALA A 348 -36.54 2.61 -0.24
N VAL A 349 -37.74 2.00 -0.22
CA VAL A 349 -37.95 0.60 -0.60
C VAL A 349 -37.82 0.38 -2.11
N HIS A 350 -38.23 1.36 -2.93
CA HIS A 350 -38.11 1.28 -4.38
C HIS A 350 -37.76 2.66 -5.00
N SER A 351 -36.67 2.70 -5.75
CA SER A 351 -36.18 3.81 -6.57
C SER A 351 -35.66 3.28 -7.90
N ASP A 352 -36.26 3.74 -9.00
CA ASP A 352 -35.81 3.39 -10.35
C ASP A 352 -34.39 3.91 -10.64
N ALA A 353 -33.98 4.99 -9.97
CA ALA A 353 -32.64 5.55 -10.07
C ALA A 353 -31.55 4.60 -9.51
N SER A 354 -31.88 3.74 -8.55
CA SER A 354 -30.94 2.77 -7.96
C SER A 354 -30.57 1.63 -8.90
N LYS A 355 -31.33 1.43 -9.98
CA LYS A 355 -31.14 0.37 -10.99
C LYS A 355 -31.28 -1.05 -10.41
N SER A 356 -31.40 -2.02 -11.31
CA SER A 356 -31.65 -3.42 -10.97
C SER A 356 -30.51 -4.11 -10.20
N LYS A 357 -29.26 -3.64 -10.34
CA LYS A 357 -28.11 -4.21 -9.61
C LYS A 357 -28.23 -4.09 -8.09
N TYR A 358 -29.04 -3.15 -7.60
CA TYR A 358 -29.31 -2.93 -6.18
C TYR A 358 -30.77 -3.27 -5.83
N ASN A 359 -31.41 -4.17 -6.59
CA ASN A 359 -32.82 -4.55 -6.41
C ASN A 359 -33.80 -3.36 -6.43
N PHE A 360 -33.42 -2.23 -7.04
CA PHE A 360 -34.15 -0.97 -6.97
C PHE A 360 -34.31 -0.40 -5.55
N GLU A 361 -33.57 -0.89 -4.55
CA GLU A 361 -33.56 -0.31 -3.20
C GLU A 361 -32.75 0.99 -3.21
N LEU A 362 -33.24 2.05 -2.57
CA LEU A 362 -32.59 3.37 -2.62
C LEU A 362 -31.18 3.35 -2.01
N SER A 363 -30.97 2.58 -0.94
CA SER A 363 -29.72 2.55 -0.21
C SER A 363 -29.33 1.12 0.12
N TRP A 364 -28.04 0.82 -0.03
CA TRP A 364 -27.35 -0.40 0.37
C TRP A 364 -26.30 -0.09 1.45
N LEU A 365 -26.35 1.10 2.04
CA LEU A 365 -25.51 1.47 3.17
C LEU A 365 -25.94 0.71 4.43
N SER A 366 -24.96 0.35 5.25
CA SER A 366 -25.18 -0.40 6.50
C SER A 366 -25.82 0.41 7.64
N GLY A 367 -26.34 1.60 7.33
CA GLY A 367 -26.77 2.62 8.29
C GLY A 367 -25.60 3.48 8.78
N GLN A 368 -25.92 4.62 9.39
CA GLN A 368 -24.88 5.50 9.96
C GLN A 368 -24.37 4.85 11.25
N ARG A 369 -23.15 4.32 11.21
CA ARG A 369 -22.49 3.62 12.33
C ARG A 369 -22.30 4.56 13.52
N LEU A 370 -21.92 5.80 13.27
CA LEU A 370 -21.65 6.84 14.26
C LEU A 370 -22.77 7.89 14.23
N SER A 371 -24.01 7.46 14.47
CA SER A 371 -25.20 8.31 14.33
C SER A 371 -25.51 9.13 15.57
N ALA A 372 -26.27 10.21 15.40
CA ALA A 372 -26.88 10.98 16.49
C ALA A 372 -27.88 10.16 17.34
N CYS A 373 -28.30 8.98 16.86
CA CYS A 373 -29.16 8.05 17.60
C CYS A 373 -28.40 7.09 18.52
N THR A 374 -27.07 7.19 18.63
CA THR A 374 -26.26 6.22 19.37
C THR A 374 -26.63 6.20 20.85
N CYS A 375 -26.83 5.01 21.42
CA CYS A 375 -27.21 4.88 22.83
C CYS A 375 -26.06 5.33 23.76
N PRO A 376 -26.36 5.92 24.93
CA PRO A 376 -25.34 6.29 25.90
C PRO A 376 -24.48 5.09 26.33
N GLY A 377 -23.16 5.28 26.33
CA GLY A 377 -22.18 4.25 26.72
C GLY A 377 -21.81 3.25 25.61
N GLU A 378 -22.37 3.40 24.40
CA GLU A 378 -21.88 2.70 23.22
C GLU A 378 -20.63 3.41 22.63
N ASP A 379 -19.87 2.69 21.82
CA ASP A 379 -18.69 3.22 21.13
C ASP A 379 -19.06 4.37 20.18
N HIS A 380 -18.45 5.54 20.34
CA HIS A 380 -18.73 6.72 19.54
C HIS A 380 -17.62 7.75 19.72
N PRO A 381 -17.12 8.42 18.66
CA PRO A 381 -16.17 9.51 18.84
C PRO A 381 -16.83 10.69 19.57
N GLY A 382 -16.05 11.47 20.30
CA GLY A 382 -16.56 12.64 21.02
C GLY A 382 -17.11 13.75 20.11
N PRO A 383 -17.53 14.88 20.68
CA PRO A 383 -17.61 15.17 22.12
C PRO A 383 -18.87 14.57 22.78
N SER A 384 -19.81 14.03 21.98
CA SER A 384 -21.04 13.39 22.50
C SER A 384 -21.54 12.33 21.54
N ASN A 385 -22.17 11.28 22.07
CA ASN A 385 -22.83 10.22 21.31
C ASN A 385 -24.16 10.67 20.67
N SER A 386 -24.58 11.91 20.91
CA SER A 386 -25.75 12.53 20.29
C SER A 386 -25.42 13.44 19.11
N ILE A 387 -24.16 13.48 18.68
CA ILE A 387 -23.72 14.20 17.48
C ILE A 387 -23.46 13.15 16.42
N GLY A 388 -24.14 13.22 15.28
CA GLY A 388 -23.88 12.35 14.14
C GLY A 388 -22.54 12.67 13.49
N ARG A 389 -21.78 11.63 13.21
CA ARG A 389 -20.41 11.68 12.70
C ARG A 389 -20.28 10.84 11.44
N GLY A 390 -19.29 11.14 10.62
CA GLY A 390 -19.13 10.50 9.33
C GLY A 390 -17.77 10.76 8.68
N ALA A 391 -17.66 10.34 7.42
CA ALA A 391 -16.53 10.64 6.56
C ALA A 391 -17.09 11.16 5.22
N PRO A 392 -17.58 12.42 5.20
CA PRO A 392 -18.00 13.05 3.95
C PRO A 392 -16.81 13.18 3.00
N GLU A 393 -17.12 13.31 1.71
CA GLU A 393 -16.14 13.42 0.63
C GLU A 393 -16.44 14.66 -0.22
N ILE A 394 -15.39 15.43 -0.53
CA ILE A 394 -15.46 16.57 -1.45
C ILE A 394 -14.30 16.45 -2.43
N ASP A 395 -14.64 16.36 -3.71
CA ASP A 395 -13.70 16.14 -4.80
C ASP A 395 -13.23 17.49 -5.36
N ILE A 396 -11.92 17.71 -5.38
CA ILE A 396 -11.30 18.89 -5.99
C ILE A 396 -11.28 18.71 -7.51
N LEU A 397 -10.89 17.51 -7.95
CA LEU A 397 -10.92 17.07 -9.33
C LEU A 397 -10.99 15.54 -9.38
N GLU A 398 -11.82 15.04 -10.28
CA GLU A 398 -11.76 13.68 -10.80
C GLU A 398 -11.89 13.77 -12.32
N VAL A 399 -10.84 13.41 -13.05
CA VAL A 399 -10.83 13.62 -14.49
C VAL A 399 -11.34 12.40 -15.23
N GLU A 400 -12.17 12.64 -16.24
CA GLU A 400 -12.62 11.62 -17.19
C GLU A 400 -12.72 12.17 -18.60
N HIS A 401 -12.70 11.26 -19.59
CA HIS A 401 -13.08 11.63 -20.94
C HIS A 401 -14.54 12.11 -21.01
N ASN A 402 -14.80 13.15 -21.79
CA ASN A 402 -16.14 13.70 -21.96
C ASN A 402 -17.08 12.64 -22.58
N LYS A 403 -18.09 12.21 -21.82
CA LYS A 403 -19.08 11.22 -22.29
C LYS A 403 -20.01 11.73 -23.39
N LEU A 404 -20.03 13.05 -23.65
CA LEU A 404 -20.93 13.69 -24.60
C LEU A 404 -20.22 14.22 -25.86
N GLY A 405 -18.89 14.11 -25.96
CA GLY A 405 -18.13 14.71 -27.06
C GLY A 405 -16.63 14.48 -26.94
N SER A 406 -15.86 15.37 -27.56
CA SER A 406 -14.39 15.40 -27.49
C SER A 406 -13.89 16.05 -26.21
N GLY A 407 -12.61 15.84 -25.93
CA GLY A 407 -11.90 16.38 -24.78
C GLY A 407 -12.17 15.68 -23.46
N GLN A 408 -11.49 16.14 -22.41
CA GLN A 408 -11.73 15.67 -21.05
C GLN A 408 -12.47 16.70 -20.22
N VAL A 409 -13.18 16.20 -19.21
CA VAL A 409 -13.86 17.01 -18.21
C VAL A 409 -13.31 16.69 -16.84
N VAL A 410 -13.30 17.69 -15.97
CA VAL A 410 -13.14 17.48 -14.53
C VAL A 410 -14.52 17.36 -13.89
N SER A 411 -14.76 16.27 -13.18
CA SER A 411 -15.85 16.12 -12.22
C SER A 411 -15.43 16.73 -10.89
N GLN A 412 -16.27 17.59 -10.35
CA GLN A 412 -16.11 18.19 -9.03
C GLN A 412 -17.39 17.92 -8.24
N SER A 413 -17.27 17.19 -7.12
CA SER A 413 -18.41 16.59 -6.41
C SER A 413 -18.37 16.84 -4.91
N GLY A 414 -19.54 16.78 -4.28
CA GLY A 414 -19.68 16.36 -2.89
C GLY A 414 -20.49 15.07 -2.82
N GLN A 415 -20.03 14.12 -2.00
CA GLN A 415 -20.75 12.87 -1.72
C GLN A 415 -21.49 12.97 -0.39
N PHE A 416 -22.74 12.52 -0.37
CA PHE A 416 -23.63 12.66 0.76
C PHE A 416 -24.40 11.36 1.03
N ALA A 417 -24.60 11.08 2.31
CA ALA A 417 -25.61 10.18 2.83
C ALA A 417 -26.22 10.82 4.09
N PRO A 418 -27.48 10.51 4.43
CA PRO A 418 -28.44 9.66 3.73
C PRO A 418 -28.97 10.23 2.40
N PHE A 419 -29.73 9.44 1.66
CA PHE A 419 -30.21 9.77 0.33
C PHE A 419 -31.65 10.30 0.32
N THR A 420 -31.91 11.25 -0.56
CA THR A 420 -33.26 11.69 -0.93
C THR A 420 -33.83 10.80 -2.02
N GLN A 421 -35.13 10.95 -2.28
CA GLN A 421 -35.80 10.24 -3.36
C GLN A 421 -35.02 10.40 -4.67
N ASP A 422 -34.70 9.27 -5.32
CA ASP A 422 -34.00 9.20 -6.61
C ASP A 422 -32.68 10.01 -6.68
N TYR A 423 -32.03 10.20 -5.53
CA TYR A 423 -30.80 10.99 -5.37
C TYR A 423 -30.94 12.46 -5.80
N LEU A 424 -32.15 13.01 -5.73
CA LEU A 424 -32.45 14.38 -6.15
C LEU A 424 -31.96 15.42 -5.13
N TYR A 425 -31.37 16.51 -5.60
CA TYR A 425 -31.07 17.69 -4.78
C TYR A 425 -31.91 18.88 -5.24
N LEU A 426 -32.17 19.82 -4.33
CA LEU A 426 -32.90 21.05 -4.67
C LEU A 426 -31.97 21.97 -5.47
N ASN A 427 -32.51 22.59 -6.51
CA ASN A 427 -31.75 23.43 -7.43
C ASN A 427 -32.63 24.53 -8.07
N ASP A 428 -33.71 24.91 -7.38
CA ASP A 428 -34.68 25.89 -7.86
C ASP A 428 -34.15 27.33 -7.69
N THR A 429 -33.24 27.54 -6.75
CA THR A 429 -32.66 28.84 -6.42
C THR A 429 -31.13 28.87 -6.57
N GLN A 430 -30.57 30.07 -6.74
CA GLN A 430 -29.11 30.26 -6.81
C GLN A 430 -28.40 29.96 -5.49
N ASP A 431 -29.12 30.03 -4.36
CA ASP A 431 -28.58 29.69 -3.04
C ASP A 431 -28.39 28.17 -2.90
N GLU A 432 -29.25 27.38 -3.54
CA GLU A 432 -29.17 25.93 -3.59
C GLU A 432 -28.11 25.46 -4.59
N TRP A 433 -28.20 25.90 -5.85
CA TRP A 433 -27.30 25.46 -6.91
C TRP A 433 -27.05 26.56 -7.95
N ILE A 434 -25.78 26.75 -8.31
CA ILE A 434 -25.38 27.71 -9.35
C ILE A 434 -24.21 27.17 -10.18
N VAL A 435 -24.26 27.43 -11.48
CA VAL A 435 -23.13 27.26 -12.41
C VAL A 435 -22.69 28.64 -12.86
N TYR A 436 -21.44 29.00 -12.55
CA TYR A 436 -20.87 30.32 -12.86
C TYR A 436 -20.32 30.40 -14.29
N THR A 437 -19.88 29.27 -14.85
CA THR A 437 -19.26 29.17 -16.19
C THR A 437 -20.05 28.28 -17.14
N PRO A 438 -21.32 28.60 -17.46
CA PRO A 438 -22.22 27.72 -18.21
C PRO A 438 -21.78 27.43 -19.65
N ASN A 439 -20.76 28.12 -20.15
CA ASN A 439 -20.18 27.88 -21.48
C ASN A 439 -19.33 26.60 -21.53
N ILE A 440 -18.78 26.18 -20.39
CA ILE A 440 -17.84 25.04 -20.28
C ILE A 440 -18.18 24.11 -19.11
N THR A 441 -19.05 24.53 -18.19
CA THR A 441 -19.47 23.77 -17.01
C THR A 441 -20.94 23.40 -17.11
N VAL A 442 -21.27 22.16 -16.81
CA VAL A 442 -22.64 21.64 -16.75
C VAL A 442 -22.86 20.87 -15.46
N ALA A 443 -24.09 20.86 -14.93
CA ALA A 443 -24.42 19.96 -13.83
C ALA A 443 -24.30 18.50 -14.29
N ASN A 444 -23.69 17.65 -13.47
CA ASN A 444 -23.53 16.25 -13.82
C ASN A 444 -24.89 15.55 -13.82
N SER A 445 -25.14 14.75 -14.86
CA SER A 445 -26.35 13.94 -14.95
C SER A 445 -26.33 12.73 -14.00
N TYR A 446 -25.13 12.29 -13.60
CA TYR A 446 -24.97 11.30 -12.54
C TYR A 446 -25.22 11.95 -11.18
N ARG A 447 -26.15 11.38 -10.41
CA ARG A 447 -26.57 11.88 -9.10
C ARG A 447 -26.26 10.92 -7.95
N GLY A 448 -25.66 9.77 -8.25
CA GLY A 448 -25.38 8.75 -7.25
C GLY A 448 -25.81 7.34 -7.62
N SER A 449 -25.84 6.49 -6.59
CA SER A 449 -26.21 5.08 -6.63
C SER A 449 -26.56 4.60 -5.21
N ALA A 450 -26.88 3.32 -5.02
CA ALA A 450 -27.27 2.80 -3.70
C ALA A 450 -26.20 2.93 -2.60
N VAL A 451 -24.99 3.38 -2.92
CA VAL A 451 -23.91 3.59 -1.96
C VAL A 451 -23.49 5.06 -1.79
N GLN A 452 -24.02 5.99 -2.61
CA GLN A 452 -23.72 7.42 -2.49
C GLN A 452 -24.76 8.29 -3.20
N GLN A 453 -25.06 9.47 -2.67
CA GLN A 453 -25.68 10.55 -3.43
C GLN A 453 -24.63 11.61 -3.73
N ALA A 454 -24.56 12.04 -4.99
CA ALA A 454 -23.59 13.01 -5.47
C ALA A 454 -24.28 14.31 -5.90
N VAL A 455 -23.69 15.45 -5.53
CA VAL A 455 -23.98 16.74 -6.16
C VAL A 455 -22.72 17.21 -6.84
N SER A 456 -22.72 17.30 -8.17
CA SER A 456 -21.51 17.55 -8.94
C SER A 456 -21.74 18.33 -10.23
N ALA A 457 -20.65 18.91 -10.73
CA ALA A 457 -20.55 19.56 -12.03
C ALA A 457 -19.39 18.98 -12.83
N LEU A 458 -19.51 19.04 -14.16
CA LEU A 458 -18.48 18.68 -15.13
C LEU A 458 -18.01 19.94 -15.82
N THR A 459 -16.70 20.22 -15.78
CA THR A 459 -16.09 21.37 -16.47
C THR A 459 -15.12 20.89 -17.55
N LEU A 460 -15.24 21.40 -18.77
CA LEU A 460 -14.30 21.08 -19.87
C LEU A 460 -12.89 21.58 -19.53
N LEU A 461 -11.90 20.70 -19.71
CA LEU A 461 -10.49 20.99 -19.44
C LEU A 461 -9.80 21.65 -20.65
N PRO A 462 -8.79 22.49 -20.42
CA PRO A 462 -7.97 23.03 -21.50
C PRO A 462 -7.06 21.95 -22.10
N ASP A 463 -6.86 22.00 -23.42
CA ASP A 463 -6.11 20.97 -24.16
C ASP A 463 -4.61 20.91 -23.80
N ASP A 464 -4.05 21.98 -23.22
CA ASP A 464 -2.62 22.11 -22.94
C ASP A 464 -2.18 21.61 -21.55
N ILE A 465 -3.11 21.11 -20.74
CA ILE A 465 -2.85 20.56 -19.41
C ILE A 465 -2.12 19.21 -19.42
N PHE A 466 -2.21 18.47 -20.54
CA PHE A 466 -1.70 17.10 -20.67
C PHE A 466 -0.20 17.04 -20.92
N GLN A 467 0.44 15.98 -20.44
CA GLN A 467 1.89 15.76 -20.47
C GLN A 467 2.55 15.99 -21.84
N GLU A 468 1.96 15.48 -22.93
CA GLU A 468 2.51 15.69 -24.30
C GLU A 468 1.81 16.82 -25.08
N SER A 469 0.85 17.51 -24.46
CA SER A 469 0.06 18.60 -25.05
C SER A 469 0.41 19.99 -24.50
N GLY A 470 1.46 20.10 -23.69
CA GLY A 470 1.94 21.38 -23.14
C GLY A 470 2.33 21.31 -21.67
N ALA A 471 1.83 20.30 -20.96
CA ALA A 471 2.05 20.05 -19.55
C ALA A 471 1.84 21.31 -18.68
N GLN A 472 0.84 22.14 -19.04
CA GLN A 472 0.52 23.34 -18.28
C GLN A 472 -0.07 22.96 -16.93
N PHE A 473 0.47 23.55 -15.87
CA PHE A 473 -0.12 23.44 -14.55
C PHE A 473 -1.38 24.30 -14.47
N THR A 474 -2.49 23.68 -14.10
CA THR A 474 -3.78 24.34 -13.91
C THR A 474 -4.25 24.15 -12.47
N THR A 475 -4.73 25.23 -11.86
CA THR A 475 -5.20 25.21 -10.47
C THR A 475 -6.66 24.75 -10.39
N PHE A 476 -6.92 23.74 -9.57
CA PHE A 476 -8.26 23.26 -9.20
C PHE A 476 -8.45 23.36 -7.69
N GLY A 477 -9.68 23.50 -7.22
CA GLY A 477 -9.92 23.72 -5.81
C GLY A 477 -11.39 23.81 -5.46
N PHE A 478 -11.65 23.91 -4.16
CA PHE A 478 -12.94 24.33 -3.65
C PHE A 478 -12.78 25.24 -2.45
N GLU A 479 -13.74 26.15 -2.31
CA GLU A 479 -14.05 26.85 -1.06
C GLU A 479 -15.22 26.13 -0.40
N TYR A 480 -15.13 25.79 0.87
CA TYR A 480 -16.29 25.32 1.62
C TYR A 480 -16.38 25.97 2.98
N TRP A 481 -17.61 26.17 3.41
CA TRP A 481 -17.93 26.73 4.70
C TRP A 481 -18.97 25.87 5.38
N SER A 482 -18.82 25.73 6.69
CA SER A 482 -19.81 25.11 7.55
C SER A 482 -19.72 25.78 8.92
N ASN A 483 -20.88 26.00 9.53
CA ASN A 483 -20.99 26.61 10.84
C ASN A 483 -21.83 25.70 11.73
N PRO A 484 -21.25 25.08 12.78
CA PRO A 484 -22.01 24.22 13.69
C PRO A 484 -23.22 24.92 14.33
N LYS A 485 -23.18 26.25 14.47
CA LYS A 485 -24.26 27.05 15.08
C LYS A 485 -25.35 27.44 14.09
N ASP A 486 -25.02 27.47 12.79
CA ASP A 486 -25.95 27.74 11.71
C ASP A 486 -25.59 26.89 10.49
N PRO A 487 -25.96 25.59 10.49
CA PRO A 487 -25.60 24.70 9.39
C PRO A 487 -26.25 25.08 8.05
N SER A 488 -27.25 25.96 8.06
CA SER A 488 -27.94 26.43 6.85
C SER A 488 -27.09 27.38 6.00
N ASP A 489 -26.07 28.01 6.60
CA ASP A 489 -25.11 28.88 5.92
C ASP A 489 -24.02 28.10 5.16
N GLY A 490 -24.00 26.76 5.27
CA GLY A 490 -22.98 25.93 4.65
C GLY A 490 -23.01 25.97 3.12
N TYR A 491 -21.84 25.85 2.49
CA TYR A 491 -21.74 25.71 1.03
C TYR A 491 -20.42 25.08 0.59
N ILE A 492 -20.37 24.65 -0.68
CA ILE A 492 -19.15 24.28 -1.40
C ILE A 492 -19.18 25.01 -2.76
N THR A 493 -18.13 25.78 -3.05
CA THR A 493 -17.90 26.46 -4.33
C THR A 493 -16.64 25.88 -4.96
N TRP A 494 -16.79 25.15 -6.06
CA TRP A 494 -15.66 24.61 -6.80
C TRP A 494 -15.10 25.64 -7.79
N GLN A 495 -13.80 25.55 -8.06
CA GLN A 495 -13.12 26.39 -9.02
C GLN A 495 -12.26 25.58 -9.98
N THR A 496 -12.12 26.09 -11.20
CA THR A 496 -11.21 25.59 -12.23
C THR A 496 -10.44 26.78 -12.81
N ALA A 497 -9.12 26.66 -12.90
CA ALA A 497 -8.21 27.68 -13.43
C ALA A 497 -8.36 29.07 -12.76
N GLY A 498 -8.60 29.09 -11.44
CA GLY A 498 -8.79 30.31 -10.65
C GLY A 498 -10.16 30.97 -10.79
N VAL A 499 -11.12 30.31 -11.47
CA VAL A 499 -12.46 30.83 -11.72
C VAL A 499 -13.50 29.91 -11.07
N PRO A 500 -14.49 30.42 -10.32
CA PRO A 500 -15.54 29.58 -9.75
C PRO A 500 -16.33 28.92 -10.89
N ALA A 501 -16.55 27.61 -10.77
CA ALA A 501 -17.20 26.79 -11.79
C ALA A 501 -18.67 26.51 -11.43
N ALA A 502 -18.89 25.96 -10.24
CA ALA A 502 -20.21 25.67 -9.70
C ALA A 502 -20.22 25.80 -8.17
N ARG A 503 -21.41 25.96 -7.59
CA ARG A 503 -21.59 25.97 -6.13
C ARG A 503 -22.87 25.23 -5.74
N VAL A 504 -22.76 24.50 -4.62
CA VAL A 504 -23.88 23.92 -3.88
C VAL A 504 -23.99 24.59 -2.51
N GLY A 505 -25.18 25.04 -2.14
CA GLY A 505 -25.47 25.48 -0.77
C GLY A 505 -26.11 24.37 0.06
N ALA A 506 -26.06 24.49 1.38
CA ALA A 506 -26.67 23.53 2.31
C ALA A 506 -28.18 23.34 2.02
N GLY A 507 -28.87 24.38 1.55
CA GLY A 507 -30.27 24.31 1.12
C GLY A 507 -30.54 23.26 0.03
N ALA A 508 -29.59 23.00 -0.89
CA ALA A 508 -29.73 21.96 -1.90
C ALA A 508 -29.88 20.55 -1.30
N LEU A 509 -29.34 20.38 -0.09
CA LEU A 509 -29.35 19.16 0.70
C LEU A 509 -30.47 19.15 1.74
N GLY A 510 -31.53 19.93 1.48
CA GLY A 510 -32.69 20.11 2.36
C GLY A 510 -33.43 18.82 2.71
N PRO A 511 -34.18 18.81 3.83
CA PRO A 511 -34.89 17.63 4.32
C PRO A 511 -35.89 17.07 3.29
N ASP A 512 -36.02 15.75 3.23
CA ASP A 512 -36.93 15.03 2.33
C ASP A 512 -38.07 14.36 3.12
N GLN A 513 -38.87 15.21 3.79
CA GLN A 513 -39.95 14.82 4.72
C GLN A 513 -41.34 14.80 4.06
N GLY A 514 -41.42 15.00 2.74
CA GLY A 514 -42.69 15.01 2.02
C GLY A 514 -43.38 13.65 2.00
N THR A 515 -44.65 13.60 1.56
CA THR A 515 -45.43 12.35 1.48
C THR A 515 -44.74 11.24 0.65
N ASN A 516 -43.92 11.63 -0.34
CA ASN A 516 -43.13 10.72 -1.17
C ASN A 516 -41.64 10.73 -0.82
N GLY A 517 -41.24 11.53 0.17
CA GLY A 517 -39.85 11.68 0.57
C GLY A 517 -39.33 10.48 1.35
N THR A 518 -38.01 10.42 1.51
CA THR A 518 -37.32 9.31 2.18
C THR A 518 -37.29 9.45 3.71
N GLY A 519 -37.95 10.47 4.26
CA GLY A 519 -38.05 10.69 5.70
C GLY A 519 -36.76 11.18 6.35
N VAL A 520 -35.78 11.63 5.55
CA VAL A 520 -34.48 12.11 6.02
C VAL A 520 -34.52 13.62 6.26
N SER A 521 -33.78 14.05 7.27
CA SER A 521 -33.57 15.45 7.65
C SER A 521 -32.52 16.13 6.76
N GLN A 522 -32.17 17.37 7.11
CA GLN A 522 -31.11 18.15 6.47
C GLN A 522 -29.78 17.38 6.49
N ARG A 523 -29.12 17.22 5.33
CA ARG A 523 -27.71 16.80 5.29
C ARG A 523 -26.81 18.02 5.37
N LEU A 524 -25.62 17.85 5.94
CA LEU A 524 -24.73 18.96 6.26
C LEU A 524 -23.63 19.11 5.21
N ILE A 525 -23.16 20.33 4.99
CA ILE A 525 -21.80 20.53 4.48
C ILE A 525 -20.83 20.15 5.60
N SER A 526 -19.77 19.41 5.27
CA SER A 526 -18.91 18.73 6.25
C SER A 526 -18.50 19.63 7.42
N LEU A 527 -18.68 19.11 8.63
CA LEU A 527 -18.12 19.64 9.87
C LEU A 527 -16.90 18.84 10.35
N GLU A 528 -16.59 17.74 9.67
CA GLU A 528 -15.51 16.82 10.01
C GLU A 528 -14.16 17.40 9.61
N PRO A 529 -13.07 17.12 10.36
CA PRO A 529 -11.71 17.40 9.87
C PRO A 529 -11.44 16.54 8.63
N MET A 530 -11.09 17.19 7.53
CA MET A 530 -10.90 16.57 6.22
C MET A 530 -9.41 16.35 5.96
N SER A 531 -9.05 15.13 5.53
CA SER A 531 -7.73 14.78 5.00
C SER A 531 -7.71 14.87 3.47
N ILE A 532 -6.53 15.04 2.88
CA ILE A 532 -6.32 15.22 1.44
C ILE A 532 -5.85 13.90 0.83
N VAL A 533 -6.33 13.61 -0.38
CA VAL A 533 -5.92 12.46 -1.18
C VAL A 533 -5.54 12.93 -2.58
N LEU A 534 -4.41 12.46 -3.09
CA LEU A 534 -3.95 12.66 -4.46
C LEU A 534 -3.64 11.28 -5.06
N ASN A 535 -4.27 10.90 -6.16
CA ASN A 535 -4.03 9.60 -6.78
C ASN A 535 -4.09 9.66 -8.30
N LEU A 536 -3.46 8.67 -8.93
CA LEU A 536 -3.61 8.41 -10.36
C LEU A 536 -4.18 7.02 -10.55
N GLY A 537 -5.48 6.90 -10.78
CA GLY A 537 -6.15 5.61 -10.92
C GLY A 537 -6.46 5.20 -12.37
N ILE A 538 -6.87 3.94 -12.56
CA ILE A 538 -7.45 3.44 -13.81
C ILE A 538 -8.52 2.39 -13.50
N SER A 539 -9.79 2.72 -13.76
CA SER A 539 -10.91 1.83 -13.42
C SER A 539 -11.98 1.77 -14.52
N PRO A 540 -12.47 0.55 -14.87
CA PRO A 540 -13.59 0.38 -15.79
C PRO A 540 -14.94 0.82 -15.18
N ASN A 541 -15.03 0.97 -13.86
CA ASN A 541 -16.24 1.47 -13.21
C ASN A 541 -16.41 2.99 -13.37
N TRP A 542 -15.32 3.70 -13.67
CA TRP A 542 -15.32 5.16 -13.82
C TRP A 542 -15.57 5.60 -15.26
N GLN A 543 -14.72 5.10 -16.17
CA GLN A 543 -14.79 5.44 -17.59
C GLN A 543 -14.39 4.25 -18.47
N THR A 544 -14.65 4.38 -19.77
CA THR A 544 -14.17 3.39 -20.74
C THR A 544 -12.66 3.52 -20.90
N ILE A 545 -11.95 2.40 -20.79
CA ILE A 545 -10.51 2.32 -20.99
C ILE A 545 -10.23 2.00 -22.45
N ASP A 546 -9.54 2.89 -23.16
CA ASP A 546 -9.03 2.67 -24.51
C ASP A 546 -7.51 2.81 -24.53
N LEU A 547 -6.82 1.66 -24.39
CA LEU A 547 -5.37 1.58 -24.38
C LEU A 547 -4.70 2.13 -25.66
N THR A 548 -5.44 2.28 -26.77
CA THR A 548 -4.89 2.85 -28.01
C THR A 548 -4.69 4.36 -27.95
N THR A 549 -5.32 5.02 -26.98
CA THR A 549 -5.23 6.47 -26.73
C THR A 549 -4.30 6.84 -25.57
N MET A 550 -3.70 5.82 -24.93
CA MET A 550 -2.94 5.93 -23.68
C MET A 550 -1.43 5.73 -23.92
N ILE A 551 -0.60 6.31 -23.03
CA ILE A 551 0.87 6.16 -23.06
C ILE A 551 1.37 5.74 -21.67
N PHE A 552 2.31 4.80 -21.61
CA PHE A 552 2.94 4.40 -20.35
C PHE A 552 4.46 4.62 -20.46
N PRO A 553 5.14 5.12 -19.40
CA PRO A 553 4.58 5.56 -18.12
C PRO A 553 3.74 6.84 -18.26
N ALA A 554 2.65 6.91 -17.48
CA ALA A 554 1.80 8.09 -17.38
C ALA A 554 2.13 8.85 -16.09
N GLU A 555 2.17 10.17 -16.13
CA GLU A 555 2.58 10.98 -14.98
C GLU A 555 1.56 12.07 -14.68
N MET A 556 0.98 12.03 -13.47
CA MET A 556 0.29 13.17 -12.88
C MET A 556 1.30 14.00 -12.09
N ARG A 557 1.37 15.30 -12.39
CA ARG A 557 2.29 16.24 -11.73
C ARG A 557 1.50 17.19 -10.85
N VAL A 558 1.94 17.42 -9.62
CA VAL A 558 1.36 18.39 -8.70
C VAL A 558 2.43 19.40 -8.31
N ASP A 559 2.27 20.64 -8.77
CA ASP A 559 3.18 21.76 -8.50
C ASP A 559 3.07 22.21 -7.04
N TYR A 560 1.85 22.34 -6.52
CA TYR A 560 1.63 22.63 -5.10
C TYR A 560 0.28 22.14 -4.59
N VAL A 561 0.18 22.02 -3.27
CA VAL A 561 -1.08 21.96 -2.49
C VAL A 561 -1.09 23.15 -1.54
N ARG A 562 -2.17 23.93 -1.50
CA ARG A 562 -2.32 25.07 -0.57
C ARG A 562 -3.70 25.08 0.07
N VAL A 563 -3.74 25.31 1.39
CA VAL A 563 -4.96 25.40 2.19
C VAL A 563 -4.99 26.72 2.93
N TYR A 564 -6.14 27.37 2.88
CA TYR A 564 -6.39 28.68 3.45
C TYR A 564 -7.65 28.62 4.31
N GLN A 565 -7.71 29.42 5.37
CA GLN A 565 -8.90 29.56 6.21
C GLN A 565 -9.24 31.03 6.40
N ARG A 566 -10.52 31.33 6.65
CA ARG A 566 -10.98 32.68 6.97
C ARG A 566 -10.19 33.23 8.16
N ASN A 567 -9.87 34.52 8.12
CA ASN A 567 -9.12 35.18 9.19
C ASN A 567 -9.89 35.09 10.51
N GLY A 568 -9.27 34.47 11.53
CA GLY A 568 -9.88 34.28 12.85
C GLY A 568 -10.62 32.94 13.03
N GLU A 569 -10.76 32.15 11.97
CA GLU A 569 -11.45 30.84 11.97
C GLU A 569 -10.45 29.70 11.65
N THR A 570 -9.18 29.88 12.01
CA THR A 570 -8.14 28.88 11.78
C THR A 570 -8.35 27.64 12.65
N ASN A 571 -8.52 26.49 12.03
CA ASN A 571 -8.65 25.20 12.70
C ASN A 571 -8.00 24.11 11.84
N VAL A 572 -6.72 23.86 12.13
CA VAL A 572 -5.89 22.82 11.51
C VAL A 572 -5.64 21.71 12.53
N GLY A 573 -5.62 20.47 12.06
CA GLY A 573 -5.48 19.29 12.90
C GLY A 573 -6.59 18.27 12.66
N CYS A 574 -6.27 17.02 12.93
CA CYS A 574 -7.15 15.89 12.63
C CYS A 574 -8.15 15.55 13.74
N SER A 575 -8.00 16.13 14.94
CA SER A 575 -8.88 15.86 16.09
C SER A 575 -9.28 17.14 16.84
N PRO A 576 -10.03 18.06 16.20
CA PRO A 576 -10.50 19.29 16.84
C PRO A 576 -11.49 19.00 17.98
N ASP A 577 -11.55 19.87 19.00
CA ASP A 577 -12.37 19.67 20.20
C ASP A 577 -13.86 19.41 19.93
N GLY A 578 -14.42 20.03 18.89
CA GLY A 578 -15.82 19.85 18.48
C GLY A 578 -16.09 18.57 17.69
N PHE A 579 -15.07 17.99 17.06
CA PHE A 579 -15.15 16.81 16.19
C PHE A 579 -13.91 15.92 16.39
N PRO A 580 -13.61 15.44 17.62
CA PRO A 580 -12.40 14.68 17.89
C PRO A 580 -12.45 13.33 17.17
N THR A 581 -11.29 12.85 16.73
CA THR A 581 -11.13 11.56 16.05
C THR A 581 -10.01 10.71 16.65
N GLU A 582 -9.07 11.31 17.36
CA GLU A 582 -7.81 10.66 17.76
C GLU A 582 -8.04 9.43 18.65
N GLU A 583 -8.78 9.58 19.75
CA GLU A 583 -9.07 8.47 20.67
C GLU A 583 -9.83 7.35 19.94
N TYR A 584 -10.78 7.72 19.08
CA TYR A 584 -11.58 6.76 18.33
C TYR A 584 -10.72 5.93 17.38
N ILE A 585 -9.86 6.57 16.60
CA ILE A 585 -8.97 5.91 15.65
C ILE A 585 -7.96 5.03 16.40
N ASN A 586 -7.37 5.53 17.49
CA ASN A 586 -6.39 4.79 18.29
C ASN A 586 -6.99 3.51 18.91
N ASN A 587 -8.25 3.54 19.34
CA ASN A 587 -8.94 2.38 19.89
C ASN A 587 -9.31 1.32 18.84
N HIS A 588 -9.19 1.63 17.54
CA HIS A 588 -9.58 0.76 16.42
C HIS A 588 -8.51 0.69 15.32
N MET A 589 -7.24 0.90 15.68
CA MET A 589 -6.14 1.10 14.73
C MET A 589 -5.96 -0.06 13.73
N ASP A 590 -6.30 -1.29 14.12
CA ASP A 590 -6.27 -2.46 13.24
C ASP A 590 -7.18 -2.27 12.01
N SER A 591 -8.38 -1.70 12.17
CA SER A 591 -9.29 -1.39 11.05
C SER A 591 -8.67 -0.37 10.08
N TYR A 592 -7.85 0.56 10.58
CA TYR A 592 -7.21 1.62 9.81
C TYR A 592 -5.88 1.20 9.17
N MET A 593 -5.36 0.02 9.53
CA MET A 593 -4.06 -0.49 9.06
C MET A 593 -4.18 -1.79 8.25
N ASP A 594 -5.33 -2.47 8.26
CA ASP A 594 -5.58 -3.65 7.43
C ASP A 594 -6.58 -3.36 6.30
N SER A 595 -6.05 -3.22 5.07
CA SER A 595 -6.86 -2.97 3.87
C SER A 595 -7.68 -4.19 3.43
N ASN A 596 -7.44 -5.39 3.99
CA ASN A 596 -8.23 -6.58 3.67
C ASN A 596 -9.56 -6.63 4.42
N LEU A 597 -9.71 -5.85 5.49
CA LEU A 597 -10.98 -5.75 6.20
C LEU A 597 -11.93 -4.85 5.41
N THR A 598 -13.00 -5.45 4.91
CA THR A 598 -14.01 -4.75 4.07
C THR A 598 -15.23 -4.27 4.85
N LEU A 599 -15.42 -4.76 6.07
CA LEU A 599 -16.53 -4.41 6.96
C LEU A 599 -16.00 -4.10 8.35
N TRP A 600 -16.73 -3.27 9.10
CA TRP A 600 -16.37 -2.92 10.47
C TRP A 600 -16.27 -4.19 11.33
N ASN A 601 -15.10 -4.39 11.95
CA ASN A 601 -14.76 -5.61 12.68
C ASN A 601 -15.07 -5.54 14.20
N TYR A 602 -15.64 -4.43 14.66
CA TYR A 602 -16.08 -4.24 16.05
C TYR A 602 -17.61 -4.23 16.16
N PRO A 603 -18.18 -4.38 17.36
CA PRO A 603 -19.62 -4.22 17.56
C PRO A 603 -20.09 -2.84 17.08
N LYS A 604 -21.09 -2.80 16.19
CA LYS A 604 -21.70 -1.53 15.77
C LYS A 604 -22.51 -0.92 16.93
N PRO A 605 -22.43 0.40 17.16
CA PRO A 605 -23.14 1.06 18.25
C PRO A 605 -24.66 0.86 18.15
N LYS A 606 -25.32 0.66 19.29
CA LYS A 606 -26.78 0.49 19.29
C LYS A 606 -27.49 1.80 18.97
N ASN A 607 -28.47 1.71 18.07
CA ASN A 607 -29.35 2.83 17.73
C ASN A 607 -30.58 2.85 18.66
N SER A 608 -30.83 4.02 19.29
CA SER A 608 -31.87 4.22 20.30
C SER A 608 -33.31 4.11 19.78
N LEU A 609 -33.54 4.31 18.47
CA LEU A 609 -34.86 4.21 17.87
C LEU A 609 -35.34 2.76 17.67
N VAL A 610 -34.40 1.80 17.62
CA VAL A 610 -34.66 0.39 17.33
C VAL A 610 -34.34 -0.54 18.51
N SER A 611 -33.60 -0.07 19.51
CA SER A 611 -33.16 -0.90 20.64
C SER A 611 -34.29 -1.14 21.67
N PRO A 612 -34.63 -2.41 22.00
CA PRO A 612 -35.78 -2.74 22.86
C PRO A 612 -35.73 -2.20 24.29
N LEU A 613 -34.54 -1.95 24.84
CA LEU A 613 -34.33 -1.60 26.25
C LEU A 613 -34.74 -0.16 26.61
N MET A 614 -34.81 0.77 25.65
CA MET A 614 -35.17 2.17 25.92
C MET A 614 -36.67 2.48 25.84
N ARG A 615 -37.49 1.65 25.18
CA ARG A 615 -38.96 1.83 25.19
C ARG A 615 -39.57 1.68 26.59
N LEU A 616 -38.86 1.09 27.54
CA LEU A 616 -39.31 0.95 28.93
C LEU A 616 -39.02 2.18 29.80
N TRP A 617 -38.14 3.09 29.36
CA TRP A 617 -37.73 4.26 30.16
C TRP A 617 -38.25 5.60 29.64
N SER A 618 -38.70 5.68 28.37
CA SER A 618 -39.34 6.88 27.82
C SER A 618 -40.86 6.98 28.12
N GLY A 619 -41.38 6.07 28.95
CA GLY A 619 -42.78 6.03 29.39
C GLY A 619 -43.00 6.36 30.87
N LEU A 620 -42.05 7.05 31.52
CA LEU A 620 -42.17 7.53 32.92
C LEU A 620 -42.10 9.06 33.00
#